data_AF-A0A7X0T9F2-F1
#
_entry.id   AF-A0A7X0T9F2-F1
#
_cell.length_a   1.000
_cell.length_b   1.000
_cell.length_c   1.000
_cell.angle_alpha   90.00
_cell.angle_beta   90.00
_cell.angle_gamma   90.00
#
_symmetry.space_group_name_H-M   'P 1'
#
loop_
_entity.id
_entity.type
_entity.pdbx_description
1 polymer ?
#
loop_
_entity_poly.entity_id
_entity_poly.type
_entity_poly.pdbx_seq_one_letter_code
_entity_poly.pdbx_strand_id
1 'polypeptide(L)'
;MNLKQSYLKSWLEEEIVKDTIVLIVKEVAFFEKFLSVNPSLKRMKQYLIDSFDSAENIEWLGKAEYIISDIELPTFFAKKAGQIYIQILHTENYNANFKRLLLHADYIIEQNNLEILTENFKKLIPGQILPVDNYSFFECKKKPVTKKSKKIIVMYCGGFKNNGITSSALNLMRNLNKEKYQIVVIEAENLSYYEQLNFNKIPAHVVKVQIPGDINIFPNEEQAFLDFHSHPLEHLMKNGPTKFLTEEIKAIYQREWNRVLGNISVDIALDFDGYFKYWTLLLASSNSPKKIIYQHNEMMKEYSKKLGKEFKHQADLNIIFPVYNYFDVIVSVSKQTGEVNKQHLEHIVQDTSKMTYIHNLIDYEYILRSSKEASDIDLSADTFNFVTMGRLSPEKNHQGLIKAFHQLQKKRADSQLFIIGLGELEEELKQYIIDLELENKVHILGQLENPFPVLKACDAFVLSSIHEGQPMVLLECLVLEKKIVSTNIPGSYSLLKNGYGLLVDSTVEGLAEGMEKVMLGYNDFKQFDYKAYNRTARQMLEDVLEKE
;
A
#
# COMPACT_ATOMS: atom_id res chain seq x y z
N MET A 1 22.69 0.32 -16.68
CA MET A 1 21.46 0.37 -17.50
C MET A 1 20.42 1.10 -16.67
N ASN A 2 20.02 2.30 -17.09
CA ASN A 2 19.17 3.18 -16.28
C ASN A 2 17.77 2.55 -16.11
N LEU A 3 17.05 2.74 -14.99
CA LEU A 3 15.70 2.20 -14.75
C LEU A 3 14.72 2.52 -15.91
N LYS A 4 14.95 3.64 -16.59
CA LYS A 4 14.26 4.06 -17.81
C LYS A 4 14.40 3.07 -18.99
N GLN A 5 15.52 2.36 -19.10
CA GLN A 5 15.80 1.42 -20.21
C GLN A 5 15.16 0.04 -19.99
N SER A 6 14.93 -0.41 -18.75
CA SER A 6 14.27 -1.71 -18.51
C SER A 6 12.76 -1.65 -18.69
N TYR A 7 12.12 -0.53 -18.31
CA TYR A 7 10.69 -0.31 -18.49
C TYR A 7 10.29 -0.30 -19.96
N LEU A 8 11.06 0.40 -20.80
CA LEU A 8 10.88 0.42 -22.25
C LEU A 8 11.13 -0.95 -22.89
N LYS A 9 12.15 -1.68 -22.41
CA LYS A 9 12.51 -3.00 -22.93
C LYS A 9 11.42 -4.05 -22.70
N SER A 10 10.84 -4.12 -21.48
CA SER A 10 9.79 -5.11 -21.21
C SER A 10 8.47 -4.77 -21.92
N TRP A 11 8.17 -3.49 -22.11
CA TRP A 11 6.95 -3.04 -22.77
C TRP A 11 7.01 -3.23 -24.30
N LEU A 12 8.19 -3.07 -24.90
CA LEU A 12 8.40 -3.29 -26.34
C LEU A 12 8.51 -4.78 -26.72
N GLU A 13 8.86 -5.68 -25.79
CA GLU A 13 9.06 -7.10 -26.12
C GLU A 13 7.76 -7.92 -26.13
N GLU A 14 6.65 -7.44 -25.53
CA GLU A 14 5.42 -8.25 -25.37
C GLU A 14 4.27 -7.99 -26.36
N GLU A 15 4.20 -6.87 -27.09
CA GLU A 15 3.15 -6.67 -28.13
C GLU A 15 3.57 -5.71 -29.26
N ILE A 16 4.42 -6.17 -30.18
CA ILE A 16 4.66 -5.45 -31.45
C ILE A 16 3.90 -6.16 -32.58
N VAL A 17 2.80 -5.56 -33.02
CA VAL A 17 1.94 -6.10 -34.09
C VAL A 17 1.91 -5.19 -35.33
N LYS A 18 2.64 -4.06 -35.37
CA LYS A 18 2.45 -3.05 -36.45
C LYS A 18 3.72 -2.31 -36.94
N ASP A 19 3.62 -1.59 -38.06
CA ASP A 19 4.68 -1.42 -39.09
C ASP A 19 5.36 -0.03 -39.17
N THR A 20 4.85 1.03 -38.52
CA THR A 20 5.38 2.42 -38.69
C THR A 20 5.67 3.17 -37.39
N ILE A 21 6.88 3.76 -37.29
CA ILE A 21 7.37 4.53 -36.15
C ILE A 21 7.83 5.94 -36.57
N VAL A 22 7.40 6.96 -35.82
CA VAL A 22 7.93 8.33 -35.90
C VAL A 22 8.76 8.62 -34.66
N LEU A 23 9.96 9.12 -34.87
CA LEU A 23 10.90 9.51 -33.82
C LEU A 23 11.11 11.02 -33.88
N ILE A 24 10.75 11.69 -32.79
CA ILE A 24 10.88 13.14 -32.63
C ILE A 24 12.10 13.35 -31.74
N VAL A 25 13.22 13.75 -32.32
CA VAL A 25 14.48 13.86 -31.59
C VAL A 25 15.16 15.20 -31.78
N LYS A 26 15.74 15.74 -30.71
CA LYS A 26 16.57 16.95 -30.78
C LYS A 26 17.94 16.69 -31.42
N GLU A 27 18.48 15.49 -31.24
CA GLU A 27 19.82 15.11 -31.71
C GLU A 27 19.79 13.78 -32.49
N VAL A 28 20.22 13.81 -33.75
CA VAL A 28 20.28 12.62 -34.63
C VAL A 28 21.17 11.51 -34.04
N ALA A 29 22.23 11.86 -33.32
CA ALA A 29 23.13 10.91 -32.68
C ALA A 29 22.44 10.07 -31.58
N PHE A 30 21.45 10.65 -30.88
CA PHE A 30 20.65 9.91 -29.91
C PHE A 30 19.78 8.86 -30.60
N PHE A 31 19.16 9.21 -31.73
CA PHE A 31 18.35 8.30 -32.54
C PHE A 31 19.15 7.10 -33.05
N GLU A 32 20.35 7.31 -33.60
CA GLU A 32 21.21 6.21 -34.07
C GLU A 32 21.61 5.27 -32.93
N LYS A 33 21.95 5.86 -31.76
CA LYS A 33 22.27 5.09 -30.55
C LYS A 33 21.06 4.32 -30.04
N PHE A 34 19.88 4.93 -30.02
CA PHE A 34 18.63 4.33 -29.58
C PHE A 34 18.22 3.14 -30.45
N LEU A 35 18.37 3.24 -31.77
CA LEU A 35 18.10 2.14 -32.70
C LEU A 35 19.14 1.01 -32.63
N SER A 36 20.41 1.32 -32.37
CA SER A 36 21.44 0.29 -32.24
C SER A 36 21.22 -0.64 -31.05
N VAL A 37 20.59 -0.15 -29.97
CA VAL A 37 20.24 -0.95 -28.78
C VAL A 37 18.83 -1.55 -28.83
N ASN A 38 18.01 -1.22 -29.84
CA ASN A 38 16.64 -1.73 -30.04
C ASN A 38 16.44 -2.28 -31.47
N PRO A 39 17.07 -3.42 -31.83
CA PRO A 39 17.08 -3.94 -33.20
C PRO A 39 15.70 -4.29 -33.77
N SER A 40 14.70 -4.57 -32.93
CA SER A 40 13.31 -4.79 -33.36
C SER A 40 12.69 -3.56 -34.01
N LEU A 41 13.04 -2.35 -33.55
CA LEU A 41 12.56 -1.08 -34.10
C LEU A 41 13.23 -0.75 -35.44
N LYS A 42 14.46 -1.23 -35.67
CA LYS A 42 15.22 -1.02 -36.90
C LYS A 42 14.52 -1.59 -38.15
N ARG A 43 13.62 -2.57 -37.95
CA ARG A 43 12.85 -3.24 -39.02
C ARG A 43 11.57 -2.48 -39.41
N MET A 44 11.14 -1.51 -38.62
CA MET A 44 9.96 -0.69 -38.90
C MET A 44 10.28 0.44 -39.87
N LYS A 45 9.26 0.94 -40.57
CA LYS A 45 9.38 2.17 -41.36
C LYS A 45 9.54 3.37 -40.43
N GLN A 46 10.70 4.02 -40.48
CA GLN A 46 11.09 5.09 -39.58
C GLN A 46 10.99 6.46 -40.25
N TYR A 47 10.45 7.42 -39.51
CA TYR A 47 10.42 8.83 -39.88
C TYR A 47 11.03 9.65 -38.76
N LEU A 48 11.94 10.55 -39.11
CA LEU A 48 12.60 11.45 -38.17
C LEU A 48 11.97 12.83 -38.29
N ILE A 49 11.61 13.42 -37.15
CA ILE A 49 11.06 14.77 -37.09
C ILE A 49 11.92 15.62 -36.17
N ASP A 50 12.38 16.75 -36.69
CA ASP A 50 13.21 17.74 -36.01
C ASP A 50 12.45 19.06 -35.71
N SER A 51 11.25 19.23 -36.27
CA SER A 51 10.42 20.43 -36.19
C SER A 51 8.95 20.11 -36.46
N PHE A 52 8.04 20.88 -35.85
CA PHE A 52 6.58 20.71 -36.01
C PHE A 52 5.97 21.62 -37.10
N ASP A 53 6.80 22.38 -37.81
CA ASP A 53 6.36 23.45 -38.72
C ASP A 53 6.18 22.98 -40.17
N SER A 54 6.57 21.72 -40.48
CA SER A 54 6.47 21.18 -41.84
C SER A 54 5.22 20.31 -42.02
N ALA A 55 4.51 20.52 -43.14
CA ALA A 55 3.32 19.74 -43.48
C ALA A 55 3.62 18.24 -43.65
N GLU A 56 4.84 17.89 -44.08
CA GLU A 56 5.31 16.52 -44.25
C GLU A 56 5.56 15.82 -42.90
N ASN A 57 6.20 16.51 -41.94
CA ASN A 57 6.40 16.01 -40.58
C ASN A 57 5.06 15.76 -39.89
N ILE A 58 4.12 16.70 -40.06
CA ILE A 58 2.74 16.59 -39.58
C ILE A 58 2.04 15.36 -40.19
N GLU A 59 2.19 15.13 -41.49
CA GLU A 59 1.59 14.00 -42.19
C GLU A 59 2.15 12.66 -41.67
N TRP A 60 3.45 12.60 -41.39
CA TRP A 60 4.08 11.43 -40.78
C TRP A 60 3.56 11.17 -39.37
N LEU A 61 3.39 12.21 -38.53
CA LEU A 61 2.78 12.08 -37.21
C LEU A 61 1.36 11.52 -37.28
N GLY A 62 0.56 11.95 -38.26
CA GLY A 62 -0.81 11.43 -38.45
C GLY A 62 -0.87 9.98 -38.94
N LYS A 63 0.19 9.49 -39.61
CA LYS A 63 0.31 8.12 -40.13
C LYS A 63 1.04 7.16 -39.20
N ALA A 64 1.78 7.67 -38.22
CA ALA A 64 2.53 6.87 -37.26
C ALA A 64 1.61 5.92 -36.48
N GLU A 65 2.13 4.77 -36.08
CA GLU A 65 1.46 3.91 -35.10
C GLU A 65 2.16 4.00 -33.75
N TYR A 66 3.49 4.19 -33.77
CA TYR A 66 4.30 4.51 -32.61
C TYR A 66 4.93 5.90 -32.79
N ILE A 67 4.85 6.74 -31.76
CA ILE A 67 5.49 8.05 -31.71
C ILE A 67 6.41 8.05 -30.49
N ILE A 68 7.70 8.23 -30.72
CA ILE A 68 8.71 8.29 -29.67
C ILE A 68 9.35 9.67 -29.70
N SER A 69 9.20 10.45 -28.63
CA SER A 69 9.77 11.79 -28.54
C SER A 69 10.84 11.86 -27.46
N ASP A 70 11.96 12.55 -27.70
CA ASP A 70 12.90 12.95 -26.65
C ASP A 70 12.82 14.45 -26.30
N ILE A 71 11.98 15.21 -27.03
CA ILE A 71 11.66 16.60 -26.75
C ILE A 71 10.24 16.76 -26.19
N GLU A 72 9.99 17.87 -25.51
CA GLU A 72 8.65 18.26 -25.14
C GLU A 72 7.81 18.44 -26.41
N LEU A 73 6.66 17.78 -26.45
CA LEU A 73 5.72 17.99 -27.53
C LEU A 73 5.04 19.34 -27.34
N PRO A 74 4.76 20.06 -28.44
CA PRO A 74 3.98 21.28 -28.36
C PRO A 74 2.61 21.01 -27.74
N THR A 75 2.08 21.99 -27.01
CA THR A 75 0.77 21.89 -26.33
C THR A 75 -0.40 21.63 -27.29
N PHE A 76 -0.20 21.84 -28.59
CA PHE A 76 -1.15 21.58 -29.68
C PHE A 76 -1.09 20.15 -30.25
N PHE A 77 -0.19 19.29 -29.75
CA PHE A 77 -0.01 17.96 -30.30
C PHE A 77 -1.21 17.03 -30.03
N ALA A 78 -1.68 16.36 -31.08
CA ALA A 78 -2.82 15.45 -31.06
C ALA A 78 -2.41 14.01 -31.36
N LYS A 79 -2.94 13.05 -30.58
CA LYS A 79 -2.69 11.62 -30.75
C LYS A 79 -3.88 10.96 -31.45
N LYS A 80 -3.65 10.23 -32.53
CA LYS A 80 -4.69 9.45 -33.21
C LYS A 80 -5.09 8.23 -32.37
N ALA A 81 -6.37 7.88 -32.37
CA ALA A 81 -6.86 6.66 -31.72
C ALA A 81 -6.08 5.41 -32.18
N GLY A 82 -5.54 4.66 -31.22
CA GLY A 82 -4.73 3.48 -31.49
C GLY A 82 -3.24 3.74 -31.71
N GLN A 83 -2.80 5.01 -31.75
CA GLN A 83 -1.39 5.35 -31.65
C GLN A 83 -0.85 5.05 -30.24
N ILE A 84 0.43 4.74 -30.18
CA ILE A 84 1.17 4.54 -28.95
C ILE A 84 2.21 5.65 -28.85
N TYR A 85 2.22 6.34 -27.72
CA TYR A 85 3.12 7.46 -27.47
C TYR A 85 4.12 7.13 -26.36
N ILE A 86 5.40 7.42 -26.60
CA ILE A 86 6.50 7.16 -25.69
C ILE A 86 7.37 8.41 -25.59
N GLN A 87 7.41 9.05 -24.42
CA GLN A 87 8.34 10.15 -24.15
C GLN A 87 9.62 9.62 -23.48
N ILE A 88 10.77 10.02 -24.01
CA ILE A 88 12.09 9.85 -23.42
C ILE A 88 12.47 11.19 -22.76
N LEU A 89 12.81 11.16 -21.47
CA LEU A 89 12.98 12.36 -20.65
C LEU A 89 14.46 12.66 -20.37
N HIS A 90 14.90 13.89 -20.67
CA HIS A 90 16.28 14.37 -20.46
C HIS A 90 16.57 15.07 -19.11
N THR A 91 15.57 15.51 -18.31
CA THR A 91 15.82 16.25 -17.03
C THR A 91 14.75 16.05 -15.94
N GLU A 92 15.02 16.55 -14.72
CA GLU A 92 14.33 16.23 -13.45
C GLU A 92 13.16 17.15 -13.01
N ASN A 93 12.89 18.28 -13.67
CA ASN A 93 11.88 19.24 -13.18
C ASN A 93 10.77 19.50 -14.20
N TYR A 94 9.70 18.71 -14.20
CA TYR A 94 8.44 19.06 -14.90
C TYR A 94 7.19 18.40 -14.28
N ASN A 95 6.09 19.16 -14.27
CA ASN A 95 4.78 18.84 -13.70
C ASN A 95 4.23 17.49 -14.21
N ALA A 96 4.19 16.50 -13.32
CA ALA A 96 3.78 15.14 -13.64
C ALA A 96 2.30 15.01 -14.06
N ASN A 97 1.46 15.99 -13.70
CA ASN A 97 0.03 16.00 -14.04
C ASN A 97 -0.20 16.21 -15.55
N PHE A 98 0.64 17.01 -16.21
CA PHE A 98 0.54 17.29 -17.64
C PHE A 98 0.88 16.06 -18.51
N LYS A 99 1.84 15.25 -18.05
CA LYS A 99 2.34 14.06 -18.79
C LYS A 99 1.30 12.94 -18.87
N ARG A 100 0.48 12.74 -17.84
CA ARG A 100 -0.60 11.72 -17.88
C ARG A 100 -1.84 12.18 -18.64
N LEU A 101 -2.12 13.49 -18.70
CA LEU A 101 -3.21 14.03 -19.53
C LEU A 101 -3.02 13.65 -21.02
N LEU A 102 -1.78 13.73 -21.51
CA LEU A 102 -1.41 13.39 -22.90
C LEU A 102 -1.53 11.89 -23.24
N LEU A 103 -1.46 11.00 -22.23
CA LEU A 103 -1.50 9.55 -22.47
C LEU A 103 -2.92 9.05 -22.80
N HIS A 104 -3.96 9.80 -22.40
CA HIS A 104 -5.36 9.36 -22.42
C HIS A 104 -6.31 10.27 -23.21
N ALA A 105 -5.90 11.47 -23.61
CA ALA A 105 -6.74 12.36 -24.40
C ALA A 105 -6.73 11.96 -25.89
N ASP A 106 -7.91 11.95 -26.51
CA ASP A 106 -8.02 11.83 -27.96
C ASP A 106 -7.59 13.15 -28.66
N TYR A 107 -7.84 14.33 -28.07
CA TYR A 107 -7.36 15.66 -28.53
C TYR A 107 -7.28 16.67 -27.37
N ILE A 108 -6.24 17.50 -27.30
CA ILE A 108 -6.14 18.67 -26.39
C ILE A 108 -5.61 19.86 -27.20
N ILE A 109 -6.32 20.99 -27.21
CA ILE A 109 -5.87 22.21 -27.90
C ILE A 109 -6.17 23.44 -27.04
N GLU A 110 -5.13 24.22 -26.71
CA GLU A 110 -5.28 25.55 -26.10
C GLU A 110 -5.99 26.52 -27.04
N GLN A 111 -6.88 27.35 -26.51
CA GLN A 111 -7.74 28.27 -27.26
C GLN A 111 -6.95 29.21 -28.20
N ASN A 112 -5.73 29.58 -27.80
CA ASN A 112 -4.83 30.47 -28.56
C ASN A 112 -4.21 29.79 -29.79
N ASN A 113 -4.30 28.46 -29.90
CA ASN A 113 -3.70 27.66 -30.98
C ASN A 113 -4.74 27.11 -31.97
N LEU A 114 -6.02 27.47 -31.82
CA LEU A 114 -7.10 27.04 -32.72
C LEU A 114 -6.93 27.58 -34.16
N GLU A 115 -6.32 28.75 -34.31
CA GLU A 115 -6.09 29.41 -35.61
C GLU A 115 -5.00 28.71 -36.45
N ILE A 116 -4.10 27.95 -35.82
CA ILE A 116 -2.97 27.26 -36.46
C ILE A 116 -3.44 25.99 -37.19
N LEU A 117 -4.64 25.47 -36.88
CA LEU A 117 -5.23 24.30 -37.53
C LEU A 117 -5.78 24.64 -38.93
N THR A 118 -4.95 24.42 -39.95
CA THR A 118 -5.34 24.60 -41.36
C THR A 118 -6.44 23.62 -41.81
N GLU A 119 -7.20 24.00 -42.84
CA GLU A 119 -8.24 23.19 -43.50
C GLU A 119 -7.76 21.78 -43.93
N ASN A 120 -6.48 21.65 -44.29
CA ASN A 120 -5.88 20.35 -44.66
C ASN A 120 -5.69 19.44 -43.44
N PHE A 121 -5.40 20.01 -42.27
CA PHE A 121 -5.23 19.28 -41.01
C PHE A 121 -6.56 18.70 -40.51
N LYS A 122 -7.68 19.43 -40.68
CA LYS A 122 -9.04 18.96 -40.35
C LYS A 122 -9.49 17.76 -41.20
N LYS A 123 -9.01 17.66 -42.45
CA LYS A 123 -9.35 16.56 -43.38
C LYS A 123 -8.63 15.24 -43.07
N LEU A 124 -7.50 15.30 -42.36
CA LEU A 124 -6.65 14.15 -42.04
C LEU A 124 -7.02 13.49 -40.70
N ILE A 125 -7.86 14.14 -39.88
CA ILE A 125 -8.17 13.73 -38.51
C ILE A 125 -9.69 13.51 -38.35
N PRO A 126 -10.18 12.26 -38.34
CA PRO A 126 -11.57 11.99 -37.99
C PRO A 126 -11.77 12.08 -36.46
N GLY A 127 -12.37 13.17 -35.97
CA GLY A 127 -12.66 13.38 -34.53
C GLY A 127 -13.24 14.76 -34.20
N GLN A 128 -13.79 14.93 -32.99
CA GLN A 128 -14.24 16.23 -32.47
C GLN A 128 -13.08 17.00 -31.83
N ILE A 129 -12.96 18.30 -32.13
CA ILE A 129 -11.96 19.23 -31.56
C ILE A 129 -12.51 19.85 -30.28
N LEU A 130 -11.71 19.90 -29.21
CA LEU A 130 -12.15 20.36 -27.89
C LEU A 130 -11.30 21.53 -27.39
N PRO A 131 -11.89 22.72 -27.19
CA PRO A 131 -11.23 23.81 -26.48
C PRO A 131 -11.19 23.52 -24.97
N VAL A 132 -10.16 24.03 -24.29
CA VAL A 132 -9.88 23.85 -22.84
C VAL A 132 -11.09 24.19 -21.96
N ASP A 133 -11.95 25.11 -22.40
CA ASP A 133 -13.11 25.58 -21.63
C ASP A 133 -14.32 24.62 -21.67
N ASN A 134 -14.31 23.60 -22.54
CA ASN A 134 -15.42 22.68 -22.78
C ASN A 134 -15.13 21.24 -22.30
N TYR A 135 -14.19 21.06 -21.36
CA TYR A 135 -13.74 19.76 -20.84
C TYR A 135 -14.83 18.92 -20.12
N SER A 136 -16.04 19.43 -19.95
CA SER A 136 -17.10 18.86 -19.12
C SER A 136 -17.84 17.65 -19.71
N PHE A 137 -17.49 17.15 -20.90
CA PHE A 137 -18.30 16.11 -21.59
C PHE A 137 -17.50 15.05 -22.35
N PHE A 138 -16.72 14.17 -21.70
CA PHE A 138 -16.19 12.98 -22.40
C PHE A 138 -16.35 11.67 -21.63
N GLU A 139 -17.24 10.81 -22.14
CA GLU A 139 -17.22 9.37 -21.91
C GLU A 139 -16.10 8.73 -22.74
N CYS A 140 -15.14 8.09 -22.06
CA CYS A 140 -14.04 7.37 -22.70
C CYS A 140 -14.59 6.11 -23.42
N LYS A 141 -14.37 5.99 -24.74
CA LYS A 141 -14.82 4.79 -25.49
C LYS A 141 -14.02 3.56 -25.03
N LYS A 142 -14.75 2.54 -24.58
CA LYS A 142 -14.21 1.24 -24.14
C LYS A 142 -13.42 0.57 -25.28
N LYS A 143 -12.12 0.29 -25.05
CA LYS A 143 -11.40 -0.70 -25.86
C LYS A 143 -11.96 -2.09 -25.56
N PRO A 144 -12.05 -2.99 -26.55
CA PRO A 144 -12.51 -4.36 -26.32
C PRO A 144 -11.56 -5.06 -25.35
N VAL A 145 -12.12 -5.56 -24.25
CA VAL A 145 -11.40 -6.33 -23.23
C VAL A 145 -11.11 -7.71 -23.79
N THR A 146 -9.83 -8.03 -23.98
CA THR A 146 -9.40 -9.42 -24.23
C THR A 146 -9.86 -10.31 -23.08
N LYS A 147 -10.29 -11.52 -23.41
CA LYS A 147 -10.88 -12.47 -22.47
C LYS A 147 -9.91 -12.71 -21.31
N LYS A 148 -10.27 -12.26 -20.11
CA LYS A 148 -9.43 -12.37 -18.90
C LYS A 148 -9.26 -13.84 -18.51
N SER A 149 -8.02 -14.24 -18.22
CA SER A 149 -7.72 -15.54 -17.62
C SER A 149 -7.75 -15.53 -16.08
N LYS A 150 -7.57 -14.36 -15.45
CA LYS A 150 -7.52 -14.17 -13.99
C LYS A 150 -8.44 -13.04 -13.54
N LYS A 151 -8.95 -13.12 -12.31
CA LYS A 151 -9.61 -11.98 -11.64
C LYS A 151 -8.55 -10.94 -11.25
N ILE A 152 -8.79 -9.68 -11.54
CA ILE A 152 -7.88 -8.57 -11.21
C ILE A 152 -8.31 -7.96 -9.87
N ILE A 153 -7.39 -7.99 -8.90
CA ILE A 153 -7.53 -7.32 -7.60
C ILE A 153 -6.65 -6.07 -7.61
N VAL A 154 -7.26 -4.90 -7.47
CA VAL A 154 -6.54 -3.66 -7.18
C VAL A 154 -6.56 -3.41 -5.69
N MET A 155 -5.40 -3.15 -5.09
CA MET A 155 -5.30 -2.93 -3.66
C MET A 155 -4.40 -1.75 -3.27
N TYR A 156 -4.80 -1.06 -2.20
CA TYR A 156 -3.96 -0.11 -1.47
C TYR A 156 -3.57 -0.71 -0.11
N CYS A 157 -2.30 -0.58 0.27
CA CYS A 157 -1.71 -1.33 1.41
C CYS A 157 -1.20 -0.45 2.57
N GLY A 158 -1.48 0.85 2.57
CA GLY A 158 -1.20 1.71 3.73
C GLY A 158 0.19 2.35 3.75
N GLY A 159 0.73 2.72 2.58
CA GLY A 159 1.97 3.49 2.47
C GLY A 159 3.26 2.69 2.74
N PHE A 160 3.18 1.38 2.94
CA PHE A 160 4.33 0.50 3.18
C PHE A 160 5.22 0.92 4.38
N LYS A 161 4.62 1.51 5.41
CA LYS A 161 5.29 1.88 6.66
C LYS A 161 5.83 0.66 7.42
N ASN A 162 6.81 0.86 8.31
CA ASN A 162 7.30 -0.20 9.21
C ASN A 162 6.26 -0.54 10.30
N ASN A 163 5.23 -1.32 9.93
CA ASN A 163 4.14 -1.71 10.82
C ASN A 163 3.55 -3.09 10.43
N GLY A 164 2.61 -3.57 11.23
CA GLY A 164 1.97 -4.86 11.01
C GLY A 164 1.06 -4.92 9.77
N ILE A 165 0.54 -3.78 9.30
CA ILE A 165 -0.31 -3.71 8.09
C ILE A 165 0.53 -4.10 6.87
N THR A 166 1.71 -3.48 6.72
CA THR A 166 2.66 -3.79 5.64
C THR A 166 3.07 -5.26 5.65
N SER A 167 3.46 -5.80 6.81
CA SER A 167 3.81 -7.22 6.93
C SER A 167 2.65 -8.14 6.54
N SER A 168 1.43 -7.81 7.00
CA SER A 168 0.23 -8.59 6.66
C SER A 168 -0.11 -8.51 5.16
N ALA A 169 0.03 -7.33 4.53
CA ALA A 169 -0.20 -7.14 3.10
C ALA A 169 0.78 -7.97 2.26
N LEU A 170 2.07 -7.94 2.62
CA LEU A 170 3.11 -8.75 1.98
C LEU A 170 2.80 -10.26 2.10
N ASN A 171 2.39 -10.71 3.28
CA ASN A 171 2.00 -12.10 3.50
C ASN A 171 0.77 -12.48 2.67
N LEU A 172 -0.24 -11.62 2.59
CA LEU A 172 -1.43 -11.84 1.77
C LEU A 172 -1.04 -12.01 0.30
N MET A 173 -0.26 -11.10 -0.26
CA MET A 173 0.17 -11.14 -1.67
C MET A 173 0.96 -12.40 -2.04
N ARG A 174 1.74 -12.95 -1.10
CA ARG A 174 2.51 -14.20 -1.31
C ARG A 174 1.67 -15.46 -1.19
N ASN A 175 0.59 -15.40 -0.41
CA ASN A 175 -0.28 -16.55 -0.15
C ASN A 175 -1.48 -16.64 -1.09
N LEU A 176 -1.80 -15.57 -1.81
CA LEU A 176 -2.93 -15.51 -2.74
C LEU A 176 -2.69 -16.41 -3.96
N ASN A 177 -3.74 -17.05 -4.47
CA ASN A 177 -3.62 -17.96 -5.61
C ASN A 177 -3.31 -17.20 -6.91
N LYS A 178 -2.03 -17.17 -7.29
CA LYS A 178 -1.54 -16.48 -8.50
C LYS A 178 -2.13 -17.02 -9.81
N GLU A 179 -2.67 -18.23 -9.84
CA GLU A 179 -3.33 -18.78 -11.04
C GLU A 179 -4.76 -18.27 -11.19
N LYS A 180 -5.42 -17.91 -10.08
CA LYS A 180 -6.77 -17.33 -10.07
C LYS A 180 -6.77 -15.81 -10.16
N TYR A 181 -5.79 -15.15 -9.53
CA TYR A 181 -5.80 -13.71 -9.33
C TYR A 181 -4.54 -13.01 -9.86
N GLN A 182 -4.74 -11.87 -10.51
CA GLN A 182 -3.69 -10.89 -10.79
C GLN A 182 -3.83 -9.74 -9.80
N ILE A 183 -2.79 -9.50 -9.00
CA ILE A 183 -2.78 -8.40 -8.03
C ILE A 183 -2.11 -7.18 -8.65
N VAL A 184 -2.71 -6.02 -8.42
CA VAL A 184 -2.21 -4.70 -8.75
C VAL A 184 -2.19 -3.87 -7.46
N VAL A 185 -1.00 -3.48 -7.01
CA VAL A 185 -0.83 -2.57 -5.87
C VAL A 185 -0.74 -1.14 -6.38
N ILE A 186 -1.60 -0.26 -5.88
CA ILE A 186 -1.53 1.19 -6.12
C ILE A 186 -0.89 1.88 -4.91
N GLU A 187 -0.01 2.85 -5.17
CA GLU A 187 0.68 3.63 -4.14
C GLU A 187 1.12 4.99 -4.68
N ALA A 188 1.42 5.97 -3.82
CA ALA A 188 2.03 7.23 -4.21
C ALA A 188 3.48 7.04 -4.70
N GLU A 189 3.96 7.94 -5.57
CA GLU A 189 5.35 7.87 -6.07
C GLU A 189 6.39 8.31 -5.01
N ASN A 190 6.01 9.20 -4.10
CA ASN A 190 6.92 9.86 -3.15
C ASN A 190 7.07 9.09 -1.83
N LEU A 191 7.46 7.81 -1.89
CA LEU A 191 7.73 7.00 -0.70
C LEU A 191 9.04 7.42 -0.01
N SER A 192 9.06 7.45 1.32
CA SER A 192 10.30 7.62 2.08
C SER A 192 11.24 6.43 1.90
N TYR A 193 12.51 6.56 2.31
CA TYR A 193 13.51 5.49 2.17
C TYR A 193 13.03 4.13 2.70
N TYR A 194 12.51 4.08 3.94
CA TYR A 194 12.05 2.82 4.54
C TYR A 194 10.76 2.29 3.90
N GLU A 195 9.85 3.17 3.49
CA GLU A 195 8.63 2.78 2.77
C GLU A 195 8.98 2.19 1.40
N GLN A 196 9.96 2.77 0.69
CA GLN A 196 10.47 2.25 -0.57
C GLN A 196 11.12 0.87 -0.40
N LEU A 197 11.89 0.65 0.67
CA LEU A 197 12.45 -0.67 0.99
C LEU A 197 11.35 -1.73 1.16
N ASN A 198 10.27 -1.39 1.87
CA ASN A 198 9.14 -2.30 2.04
C ASN A 198 8.33 -2.50 0.76
N PHE A 199 8.13 -1.45 -0.03
CA PHE A 199 7.49 -1.52 -1.35
C PHE A 199 8.27 -2.43 -2.30
N ASN A 200 9.60 -2.45 -2.19
CA ASN A 200 10.46 -3.35 -2.95
C ASN A 200 10.34 -4.83 -2.53
N LYS A 201 9.79 -5.14 -1.35
CA LYS A 201 9.52 -6.52 -0.88
C LYS A 201 8.25 -7.13 -1.48
N ILE A 202 7.47 -6.34 -2.23
CA ILE A 202 6.31 -6.83 -2.99
C ILE A 202 6.74 -7.95 -3.93
N PRO A 203 6.03 -9.09 -3.96
CA PRO A 203 6.40 -10.22 -4.82
C PRO A 203 6.43 -9.85 -6.31
N ALA A 204 7.35 -10.45 -7.07
CA ALA A 204 7.56 -10.13 -8.48
C ALA A 204 6.34 -10.39 -9.38
N HIS A 205 5.42 -11.29 -8.99
CA HIS A 205 4.18 -11.55 -9.74
C HIS A 205 3.08 -10.51 -9.52
N VAL A 206 3.29 -9.55 -8.62
CA VAL A 206 2.36 -8.46 -8.32
C VAL A 206 2.74 -7.23 -9.16
N VAL A 207 1.76 -6.66 -9.83
CA VAL A 207 1.95 -5.42 -10.59
C VAL A 207 1.96 -4.24 -9.62
N LYS A 208 2.95 -3.36 -9.75
CA LYS A 208 3.10 -2.16 -8.94
C LYS A 208 2.75 -0.93 -9.77
N VAL A 209 1.88 -0.07 -9.26
CA VAL A 209 1.44 1.17 -9.90
C VAL A 209 1.70 2.32 -8.93
N GLN A 210 2.69 3.16 -9.25
CA GLN A 210 2.92 4.40 -8.52
C GLN A 210 2.17 5.57 -9.17
N ILE A 211 1.57 6.41 -8.34
CA ILE A 211 0.72 7.53 -8.73
C ILE A 211 1.46 8.84 -8.45
N PRO A 212 1.90 9.54 -9.51
CA PRO A 212 2.36 10.91 -9.41
C PRO A 212 1.22 11.90 -9.19
N GLY A 213 1.57 12.96 -8.45
CA GLY A 213 0.79 14.16 -8.30
C GLY A 213 -0.51 13.97 -7.51
N ASP A 214 -1.27 15.06 -7.43
CA ASP A 214 -2.55 15.10 -6.73
C ASP A 214 -3.72 14.78 -7.66
N ILE A 215 -4.90 14.60 -7.05
CA ILE A 215 -6.15 14.40 -7.78
C ILE A 215 -6.50 15.63 -8.62
N ASN A 216 -6.97 15.39 -9.86
CA ASN A 216 -7.43 16.44 -10.74
C ASN A 216 -8.84 16.88 -10.36
N ILE A 217 -9.00 18.14 -9.93
CA ILE A 217 -10.27 18.77 -9.59
C ILE A 217 -10.54 19.90 -10.58
N PHE A 218 -11.75 19.97 -11.15
CA PHE A 218 -12.12 21.07 -12.03
C PHE A 218 -12.53 22.31 -11.21
N PRO A 219 -12.35 23.54 -11.74
CA PRO A 219 -12.70 24.76 -11.00
C PRO A 219 -14.16 24.80 -10.52
N ASN A 220 -15.09 24.21 -11.27
CA ASN A 220 -16.51 24.13 -10.89
C ASN A 220 -16.81 23.09 -9.81
N GLU A 221 -15.90 22.14 -9.57
CA GLU A 221 -16.01 21.08 -8.56
C GLU A 221 -15.27 21.44 -7.25
N GLU A 222 -14.37 22.42 -7.30
CA GLU A 222 -13.46 22.78 -6.21
C GLU A 222 -14.20 23.07 -4.90
N GLN A 223 -15.24 23.89 -4.94
CA GLN A 223 -16.01 24.24 -3.75
C GLN A 223 -16.66 23.00 -3.12
N ALA A 224 -17.33 22.16 -3.92
CA ALA A 224 -17.96 20.95 -3.43
C ALA A 224 -16.95 19.96 -2.84
N PHE A 225 -15.79 19.83 -3.48
CA PHE A 225 -14.68 19.02 -2.99
C PHE A 225 -14.16 19.53 -1.64
N LEU A 226 -13.90 20.84 -1.53
CA LEU A 226 -13.42 21.46 -0.28
C LEU A 226 -14.44 21.32 0.85
N ASP A 227 -15.72 21.56 0.57
CA ASP A 227 -16.80 21.45 1.57
C ASP A 227 -16.93 20.02 2.10
N PHE A 228 -16.89 19.02 1.22
CA PHE A 228 -16.95 17.62 1.61
C PHE A 228 -15.78 17.20 2.52
N HIS A 229 -14.55 17.63 2.19
CA HIS A 229 -13.36 17.24 2.96
C HIS A 229 -13.17 18.04 4.24
N SER A 230 -13.70 19.28 4.30
CA SER A 230 -13.58 20.15 5.48
C SER A 230 -14.73 19.95 6.48
N HIS A 231 -15.93 19.58 6.02
CA HIS A 231 -17.13 19.44 6.84
C HIS A 231 -17.83 18.08 6.68
N PRO A 232 -17.13 16.94 6.79
CA PRO A 232 -17.72 15.62 6.53
C PRO A 232 -18.87 15.27 7.47
N LEU A 233 -18.82 15.70 8.74
CA LEU A 233 -19.91 15.40 9.70
C LEU A 233 -21.20 16.13 9.35
N GLU A 234 -21.13 17.38 8.89
CA GLU A 234 -22.31 18.11 8.41
C GLU A 234 -22.88 17.45 7.17
N HIS A 235 -22.01 16.97 6.29
CA HIS A 235 -22.41 16.22 5.10
C HIS A 235 -23.13 14.91 5.46
N LEU A 236 -22.61 14.17 6.44
CA LEU A 236 -23.25 12.98 7.00
C LEU A 236 -24.60 13.29 7.63
N MET A 237 -24.71 14.35 8.44
CA MET A 237 -25.96 14.76 9.07
C MET A 237 -27.02 15.16 8.04
N LYS A 238 -26.60 15.83 6.96
CA LYS A 238 -27.49 16.31 5.90
C LYS A 238 -28.00 15.18 5.00
N ASN A 239 -27.11 14.29 4.58
CA ASN A 239 -27.42 13.29 3.53
C ASN A 239 -27.67 11.88 4.08
N GLY A 240 -27.23 11.61 5.32
CA GLY A 240 -27.20 10.27 5.89
C GLY A 240 -26.08 9.39 5.32
N PRO A 241 -25.82 8.23 5.94
CA PRO A 241 -24.68 7.37 5.60
C PRO A 241 -24.75 6.75 4.20
N THR A 242 -25.95 6.52 3.65
CA THR A 242 -26.14 5.88 2.33
C THR A 242 -26.03 6.85 1.15
N LYS A 243 -26.11 8.15 1.41
CA LYS A 243 -25.93 9.22 0.40
C LYS A 243 -24.78 10.15 0.77
N PHE A 244 -23.89 9.67 1.64
CA PHE A 244 -22.73 10.41 2.10
C PHE A 244 -21.77 10.75 0.95
N LEU A 245 -21.50 9.80 0.06
CA LEU A 245 -20.78 10.04 -1.18
C LEU A 245 -21.76 10.54 -2.24
N THR A 246 -21.78 11.85 -2.49
CA THR A 246 -22.61 12.46 -3.55
C THR A 246 -22.12 12.05 -4.94
N GLU A 247 -23.00 12.14 -5.94
CA GLU A 247 -22.62 11.83 -7.33
C GLU A 247 -21.49 12.75 -7.84
N GLU A 248 -21.44 14.00 -7.39
CA GLU A 248 -20.36 14.94 -7.75
C GLU A 248 -18.99 14.49 -7.19
N ILE A 249 -18.92 14.18 -5.88
CA ILE A 249 -17.67 13.68 -5.28
C ILE A 249 -17.28 12.34 -5.88
N LYS A 250 -18.25 11.45 -6.08
CA LYS A 250 -18.02 10.15 -6.72
C LYS A 250 -17.46 10.30 -8.13
N ALA A 251 -17.97 11.25 -8.93
CA ALA A 251 -17.48 11.51 -10.28
C ALA A 251 -16.02 11.96 -10.31
N ILE A 252 -15.60 12.80 -9.35
CA ILE A 252 -14.20 13.23 -9.19
C ILE A 252 -13.29 12.02 -8.96
N TYR A 253 -13.63 11.16 -8.00
CA TYR A 253 -12.84 9.96 -7.71
C TYR A 253 -12.93 8.88 -8.80
N GLN A 254 -14.02 8.80 -9.56
CA GLN A 254 -14.12 7.93 -10.74
C GLN A 254 -13.23 8.41 -11.88
N ARG A 255 -13.15 9.72 -12.11
CA ARG A 255 -12.20 10.31 -13.06
C ARG A 255 -10.77 10.01 -12.64
N GLU A 256 -10.48 10.12 -11.35
CA GLU A 256 -9.18 9.76 -10.79
C GLU A 256 -8.86 8.27 -10.95
N TRP A 257 -9.82 7.39 -10.68
CA TRP A 257 -9.71 5.95 -10.91
C TRP A 257 -9.33 5.65 -12.36
N ASN A 258 -10.01 6.28 -13.31
CA ASN A 258 -9.72 6.14 -14.74
C ASN A 258 -8.36 6.76 -15.11
N ARG A 259 -7.93 7.85 -14.47
CA ARG A 259 -6.58 8.43 -14.67
C ARG A 259 -5.48 7.48 -14.22
N VAL A 260 -5.70 6.78 -13.11
CA VAL A 260 -4.72 5.87 -12.50
C VAL A 260 -4.66 4.53 -13.22
N LEU A 261 -5.82 3.94 -13.52
CA LEU A 261 -5.95 2.55 -13.99
C LEU A 261 -6.41 2.43 -15.45
N GLY A 262 -6.73 3.54 -16.10
CA GLY A 262 -7.27 3.54 -17.46
C GLY A 262 -8.58 2.76 -17.55
N ASN A 263 -8.71 1.99 -18.63
CA ASN A 263 -9.89 1.14 -18.91
C ASN A 263 -9.73 -0.30 -18.42
N ILE A 264 -8.83 -0.56 -17.45
CA ILE A 264 -8.67 -1.89 -16.87
C ILE A 264 -9.99 -2.24 -16.17
N SER A 265 -10.59 -3.36 -16.58
CA SER A 265 -11.70 -3.94 -15.85
C SER A 265 -11.13 -4.54 -14.56
N VAL A 266 -11.52 -4.01 -13.41
CA VAL A 266 -11.10 -4.51 -12.09
C VAL A 266 -12.24 -5.32 -11.50
N ASP A 267 -11.92 -6.51 -10.99
CA ASP A 267 -12.92 -7.43 -10.44
C ASP A 267 -13.11 -7.21 -8.93
N ILE A 268 -12.04 -6.83 -8.23
CA ILE A 268 -12.07 -6.55 -6.78
C ILE A 268 -11.23 -5.30 -6.49
N ALA A 269 -11.82 -4.32 -5.80
CA ALA A 269 -11.13 -3.16 -5.23
C ALA A 269 -10.98 -3.38 -3.71
N LEU A 270 -9.74 -3.39 -3.22
CA LEU A 270 -9.44 -3.81 -1.85
C LEU A 270 -8.63 -2.75 -1.12
N ASP A 271 -9.27 -2.06 -0.17
CA ASP A 271 -8.59 -1.17 0.76
C ASP A 271 -8.05 -2.00 1.92
N PHE A 272 -6.77 -2.36 1.84
CA PHE A 272 -6.14 -3.16 2.88
C PHE A 272 -5.67 -2.29 4.05
N ASP A 273 -5.77 -0.97 3.99
CA ASP A 273 -5.29 -0.07 5.05
C ASP A 273 -6.44 0.38 5.96
N GLY A 274 -7.44 1.05 5.37
CA GLY A 274 -8.60 1.57 6.10
C GLY A 274 -8.37 2.82 6.96
N TYR A 275 -7.28 3.57 6.74
CA TYR A 275 -6.93 4.79 7.47
C TYR A 275 -6.75 6.03 6.57
N PHE A 276 -6.42 5.87 5.29
CA PHE A 276 -6.19 6.99 4.39
C PHE A 276 -7.39 7.31 3.49
N LYS A 277 -8.08 8.41 3.80
CA LYS A 277 -9.34 8.81 3.13
C LYS A 277 -9.26 8.88 1.59
N TYR A 278 -8.14 9.35 1.01
CA TYR A 278 -7.99 9.48 -0.44
C TYR A 278 -8.14 8.10 -1.12
N TRP A 279 -7.41 7.11 -0.62
CA TRP A 279 -7.42 5.75 -1.17
C TRP A 279 -8.75 5.05 -0.94
N THR A 280 -9.32 5.22 0.26
CA THR A 280 -10.64 4.70 0.59
C THR A 280 -11.72 5.26 -0.34
N LEU A 281 -11.73 6.58 -0.59
CA LEU A 281 -12.68 7.23 -1.51
C LEU A 281 -12.47 6.80 -2.96
N LEU A 282 -11.21 6.66 -3.40
CA LEU A 282 -10.86 6.16 -4.73
C LEU A 282 -11.41 4.74 -4.96
N LEU A 283 -11.16 3.83 -4.02
CA LEU A 283 -11.60 2.43 -4.09
C LEU A 283 -13.13 2.30 -3.96
N ALA A 284 -13.74 3.06 -3.05
CA ALA A 284 -15.20 3.11 -2.86
C ALA A 284 -15.93 3.63 -4.11
N SER A 285 -15.34 4.62 -4.81
CA SER A 285 -15.91 5.23 -6.01
C SER A 285 -15.69 4.39 -7.27
N SER A 286 -14.84 3.36 -7.22
CA SER A 286 -14.56 2.49 -8.36
C SER A 286 -15.82 1.80 -8.90
N ASN A 287 -15.76 1.41 -10.18
CA ASN A 287 -16.78 0.57 -10.82
C ASN A 287 -16.50 -0.93 -10.63
N SER A 288 -15.62 -1.29 -9.70
CA SER A 288 -15.38 -2.70 -9.36
C SER A 288 -16.67 -3.32 -8.84
N PRO A 289 -17.06 -4.52 -9.32
CA PRO A 289 -18.27 -5.19 -8.86
C PRO A 289 -18.18 -5.63 -7.40
N LYS A 290 -16.96 -5.70 -6.85
CA LYS A 290 -16.71 -6.03 -5.46
C LYS A 290 -15.71 -5.09 -4.83
N LYS A 291 -16.02 -4.63 -3.62
CA LYS A 291 -15.23 -3.68 -2.83
C LYS A 291 -15.07 -4.20 -1.41
N ILE A 292 -13.84 -4.32 -0.96
CA ILE A 292 -13.49 -4.84 0.36
C ILE A 292 -12.64 -3.80 1.09
N ILE A 293 -12.90 -3.59 2.38
CA ILE A 293 -12.07 -2.73 3.24
C ILE A 293 -11.67 -3.46 4.52
N TYR A 294 -10.42 -3.31 4.93
CA TYR A 294 -9.87 -3.92 6.14
C TYR A 294 -9.89 -2.97 7.35
N GLN A 295 -10.00 -3.56 8.54
CA GLN A 295 -9.89 -2.92 9.85
C GLN A 295 -8.83 -3.66 10.65
N HIS A 296 -7.68 -3.01 10.85
CA HIS A 296 -6.52 -3.63 11.51
C HIS A 296 -6.52 -3.47 13.03
N ASN A 297 -7.36 -2.60 13.58
CA ASN A 297 -7.46 -2.34 15.02
C ASN A 297 -8.92 -2.10 15.43
N GLU A 298 -9.13 -1.81 16.72
CA GLU A 298 -10.41 -1.27 17.21
C GLU A 298 -10.59 0.17 16.72
N MET A 299 -11.41 0.37 15.69
CA MET A 299 -11.43 1.62 14.94
C MET A 299 -11.88 2.83 15.77
N MET A 300 -12.78 2.65 16.73
CA MET A 300 -13.19 3.73 17.65
C MET A 300 -12.09 4.13 18.65
N LYS A 301 -11.17 3.22 19.00
CA LYS A 301 -9.99 3.58 19.79
C LYS A 301 -9.02 4.41 18.95
N GLU A 302 -8.85 4.08 17.67
CA GLU A 302 -8.04 4.89 16.74
C GLU A 302 -8.67 6.27 16.49
N TYR A 303 -10.00 6.36 16.43
CA TYR A 303 -10.73 7.64 16.35
C TYR A 303 -10.45 8.57 17.53
N SER A 304 -10.39 8.01 18.74
CA SER A 304 -10.17 8.74 19.98
C SER A 304 -8.69 8.92 20.36
N LYS A 305 -7.77 8.38 19.54
CA LYS A 305 -6.33 8.42 19.78
C LYS A 305 -5.77 9.83 19.63
N LYS A 306 -5.06 10.30 20.67
CA LYS A 306 -4.38 11.60 20.68
C LYS A 306 -2.88 11.46 20.48
N LEU A 307 -2.29 12.38 19.73
CA LEU A 307 -0.85 12.65 19.71
C LEU A 307 -0.66 14.11 20.13
N GLY A 308 -0.14 14.33 21.34
CA GLY A 308 -0.13 15.65 21.96
C GLY A 308 -1.54 16.20 22.16
N LYS A 309 -1.86 17.33 21.52
CA LYS A 309 -3.17 18.00 21.62
C LYS A 309 -4.15 17.60 20.50
N GLU A 310 -3.69 16.86 19.48
CA GLU A 310 -4.47 16.57 18.27
C GLU A 310 -4.94 15.12 18.23
N PHE A 311 -6.09 14.88 17.60
CA PHE A 311 -6.57 13.52 17.33
C PHE A 311 -5.95 12.99 16.04
N LYS A 312 -5.16 11.93 16.16
CA LYS A 312 -4.29 11.44 15.07
C LYS A 312 -5.05 11.06 13.80
N HIS A 313 -6.19 10.39 13.94
CA HIS A 313 -6.92 9.78 12.83
C HIS A 313 -8.36 10.32 12.68
N GLN A 314 -8.81 11.20 13.56
CA GLN A 314 -10.21 11.62 13.63
C GLN A 314 -10.69 12.28 12.33
N ALA A 315 -9.88 13.16 11.72
CA ALA A 315 -10.25 13.86 10.49
C ALA A 315 -10.50 12.90 9.31
N ASP A 316 -9.65 11.87 9.15
CA ASP A 316 -9.81 10.88 8.08
C ASP A 316 -10.93 9.88 8.40
N LEU A 317 -11.05 9.45 9.66
CA LEU A 317 -12.08 8.50 10.08
C LEU A 317 -13.50 9.10 10.05
N ASN A 318 -13.65 10.42 10.18
CA ASN A 318 -14.91 11.13 9.94
C ASN A 318 -15.45 10.92 8.51
N ILE A 319 -14.57 10.64 7.55
CA ILE A 319 -14.94 10.32 6.16
C ILE A 319 -15.04 8.80 5.98
N ILE A 320 -14.06 8.04 6.48
CA ILE A 320 -13.98 6.59 6.25
C ILE A 320 -15.17 5.84 6.86
N PHE A 321 -15.62 6.21 8.07
CA PHE A 321 -16.71 5.51 8.74
C PHE A 321 -18.02 5.53 7.96
N PRO A 322 -18.51 6.70 7.46
CA PRO A 322 -19.62 6.71 6.52
C PRO A 322 -19.35 5.94 5.22
N VAL A 323 -18.13 6.06 4.67
CA VAL A 323 -17.75 5.43 3.40
C VAL A 323 -17.75 3.90 3.47
N TYR A 324 -17.67 3.29 4.66
CA TYR A 324 -17.92 1.85 4.84
C TYR A 324 -19.24 1.37 4.24
N ASN A 325 -20.25 2.23 4.12
CA ASN A 325 -21.52 1.88 3.49
C ASN A 325 -21.41 1.60 1.97
N TYR A 326 -20.29 1.99 1.34
CA TYR A 326 -20.00 1.81 -0.10
C TYR A 326 -19.09 0.61 -0.39
N PHE A 327 -18.72 -0.15 0.64
CA PHE A 327 -18.01 -1.43 0.52
C PHE A 327 -18.97 -2.61 0.71
N ASP A 328 -18.75 -3.67 -0.06
CA ASP A 328 -19.54 -4.91 -0.01
C ASP A 328 -19.16 -5.79 1.17
N VAL A 329 -17.89 -5.71 1.62
CA VAL A 329 -17.39 -6.45 2.78
C VAL A 329 -16.45 -5.57 3.60
N ILE A 330 -16.64 -5.56 4.92
CA ILE A 330 -15.76 -4.91 5.89
C ILE A 330 -15.10 -6.01 6.71
N VAL A 331 -13.77 -6.10 6.66
CA VAL A 331 -13.00 -7.21 7.22
C VAL A 331 -12.18 -6.74 8.41
N SER A 332 -12.43 -7.29 9.60
CA SER A 332 -11.49 -7.17 10.72
C SER A 332 -10.44 -8.28 10.70
N VAL A 333 -9.22 -8.00 11.17
CA VAL A 333 -8.12 -8.99 11.20
C VAL A 333 -8.28 -10.10 12.24
N SER A 334 -9.25 -9.97 13.15
CA SER A 334 -9.55 -10.99 14.15
C SER A 334 -11.05 -10.99 14.48
N LYS A 335 -11.55 -12.14 14.94
CA LYS A 335 -12.94 -12.29 15.38
C LYS A 335 -13.31 -11.29 16.47
N GLN A 336 -12.46 -11.18 17.50
CA GLN A 336 -12.71 -10.31 18.65
C GLN A 336 -12.69 -8.83 18.27
N THR A 337 -11.71 -8.41 17.44
CA THR A 337 -11.68 -7.05 16.89
C THR A 337 -12.91 -6.76 16.05
N GLY A 338 -13.36 -7.74 15.24
CA GLY A 338 -14.57 -7.63 14.42
C GLY A 338 -15.85 -7.48 15.23
N GLU A 339 -16.00 -8.24 16.32
CA GLU A 339 -17.15 -8.13 17.23
C GLU A 339 -17.20 -6.75 17.89
N VAL A 340 -16.06 -6.25 18.38
CA VAL A 340 -15.95 -4.91 18.98
C VAL A 340 -16.23 -3.80 17.97
N ASN A 341 -15.63 -3.89 16.77
CA ASN A 341 -15.86 -2.90 15.71
C ASN A 341 -17.32 -2.90 15.26
N LYS A 342 -17.95 -4.08 15.12
CA LYS A 342 -19.36 -4.20 14.77
C LYS A 342 -20.25 -3.50 15.80
N GLN A 343 -20.06 -3.80 17.08
CA GLN A 343 -20.81 -3.17 18.17
C GLN A 343 -20.64 -1.64 18.17
N HIS A 344 -19.42 -1.15 17.98
CA HIS A 344 -19.16 0.28 18.05
C HIS A 344 -19.59 1.05 16.80
N LEU A 345 -19.62 0.41 15.63
CA LEU A 345 -19.90 1.07 14.35
C LEU A 345 -21.30 0.80 13.81
N GLU A 346 -22.13 0.01 14.49
CA GLU A 346 -23.51 -0.31 14.06
C GLU A 346 -24.42 0.91 13.87
N HIS A 347 -24.10 2.03 14.52
CA HIS A 347 -24.83 3.28 14.36
C HIS A 347 -24.47 4.04 13.06
N ILE A 348 -23.36 3.69 12.40
CA ILE A 348 -22.90 4.32 11.14
C ILE A 348 -23.04 3.35 9.96
N VAL A 349 -22.66 2.08 10.17
CA VAL A 349 -22.73 1.02 9.16
C VAL A 349 -24.15 0.43 9.13
N GLN A 350 -24.91 0.77 8.10
CA GLN A 350 -26.34 0.44 8.01
C GLN A 350 -26.59 -1.08 7.90
N ASP A 351 -25.76 -1.78 7.14
CA ASP A 351 -25.80 -3.24 7.05
C ASP A 351 -24.56 -3.82 7.74
N THR A 352 -24.74 -4.26 8.98
CA THR A 352 -23.64 -4.89 9.74
C THR A 352 -23.42 -6.36 9.39
N SER A 353 -24.23 -6.95 8.50
CA SER A 353 -24.03 -8.33 8.02
C SER A 353 -22.81 -8.47 7.11
N LYS A 354 -22.37 -7.36 6.51
CA LYS A 354 -21.13 -7.28 5.74
C LYS A 354 -19.86 -7.14 6.57
N MET A 355 -19.99 -6.95 7.88
CA MET A 355 -18.86 -6.92 8.80
C MET A 355 -18.46 -8.34 9.19
N THR A 356 -17.28 -8.76 8.76
CA THR A 356 -16.73 -10.10 8.98
C THR A 356 -15.29 -10.00 9.51
N TYR A 357 -14.63 -11.14 9.68
CA TYR A 357 -13.21 -11.19 10.01
C TYR A 357 -12.47 -12.19 9.13
N ILE A 358 -11.19 -11.91 8.88
CA ILE A 358 -10.24 -12.80 8.22
C ILE A 358 -8.95 -12.76 9.02
N HIS A 359 -8.47 -13.93 9.44
CA HIS A 359 -7.18 -14.03 10.12
C HIS A 359 -6.04 -13.59 9.20
N ASN A 360 -5.07 -12.83 9.73
CA ASN A 360 -3.88 -12.48 8.96
C ASN A 360 -3.13 -13.75 8.51
N LEU A 361 -2.70 -13.75 7.25
CA LEU A 361 -1.87 -14.80 6.68
C LEU A 361 -0.43 -14.68 7.15
N ILE A 362 0.28 -15.80 7.18
CA ILE A 362 1.68 -15.88 7.58
C ILE A 362 2.49 -16.48 6.44
N ASP A 363 3.60 -15.84 6.11
CA ASP A 363 4.62 -16.42 5.24
C ASP A 363 5.61 -17.26 6.05
N TYR A 364 5.13 -18.40 6.57
CA TYR A 364 5.92 -19.26 7.46
C TYR A 364 7.15 -19.84 6.75
N GLU A 365 7.12 -20.02 5.42
CA GLU A 365 8.27 -20.51 4.65
C GLU A 365 9.38 -19.46 4.60
N TYR A 366 9.03 -18.19 4.38
CA TYR A 366 9.97 -17.08 4.47
C TYR A 366 10.56 -16.97 5.87
N ILE A 367 9.75 -16.98 6.92
CA ILE A 367 10.20 -16.88 8.31
C ILE A 367 11.22 -17.98 8.63
N LEU A 368 10.87 -19.25 8.33
CA LEU A 368 11.74 -20.39 8.61
C LEU A 368 13.04 -20.34 7.80
N ARG A 369 12.99 -19.91 6.53
CA ARG A 369 14.18 -19.75 5.68
C ARG A 369 15.06 -18.63 6.21
N SER A 370 14.51 -17.44 6.44
CA SER A 370 15.26 -16.26 6.85
C SER A 370 15.79 -16.34 8.29
N SER A 371 15.19 -17.19 9.13
CA SER A 371 15.73 -17.51 10.46
C SER A 371 17.05 -18.31 10.45
N LYS A 372 17.48 -18.81 9.28
CA LYS A 372 18.75 -19.55 9.11
C LYS A 372 19.89 -18.65 8.62
N GLU A 373 19.62 -17.39 8.33
CA GLU A 373 20.65 -16.42 7.98
C GLU A 373 21.54 -16.11 9.18
N ALA A 374 22.76 -15.64 8.94
CA ALA A 374 23.68 -15.25 10.00
C ALA A 374 23.17 -13.98 10.71
N SER A 375 23.43 -13.89 12.01
CA SER A 375 23.18 -12.70 12.83
C SER A 375 24.53 -12.15 13.29
N ASP A 376 24.72 -10.83 13.14
CA ASP A 376 25.90 -10.14 13.66
C ASP A 376 25.75 -9.74 15.14
N ILE A 377 24.60 -10.03 15.75
CA ILE A 377 24.33 -9.72 17.15
C ILE A 377 24.88 -10.84 18.02
N ASP A 378 25.83 -10.47 18.89
CA ASP A 378 26.41 -11.36 19.89
C ASP A 378 25.40 -11.60 21.03
N LEU A 379 24.95 -12.84 21.15
CA LEU A 379 24.05 -13.31 22.20
C LEU A 379 24.87 -14.19 23.14
N SER A 380 25.04 -13.75 24.38
CA SER A 380 25.77 -14.57 25.36
C SER A 380 24.99 -15.86 25.64
N ALA A 381 25.66 -16.99 25.50
CA ALA A 381 25.10 -18.30 25.84
C ALA A 381 24.96 -18.51 27.36
N ASP A 382 25.60 -17.68 28.17
CA ASP A 382 25.57 -17.74 29.63
C ASP A 382 24.43 -16.93 30.25
N THR A 383 23.66 -16.19 29.44
CA THR A 383 22.52 -15.39 29.88
C THR A 383 21.22 -15.86 29.26
N PHE A 384 20.12 -15.70 30.01
CA PHE A 384 18.79 -15.86 29.46
C PHE A 384 18.41 -14.63 28.62
N ASN A 385 18.22 -14.81 27.32
CA ASN A 385 18.06 -13.73 26.36
C ASN A 385 16.58 -13.51 26.02
N PHE A 386 16.01 -12.42 26.54
CA PHE A 386 14.68 -11.94 26.15
C PHE A 386 14.75 -11.04 24.93
N VAL A 387 13.73 -11.09 24.08
CA VAL A 387 13.62 -10.18 22.94
C VAL A 387 12.20 -9.63 22.80
N THR A 388 12.10 -8.39 22.34
CA THR A 388 10.85 -7.78 21.89
C THR A 388 11.04 -7.14 20.51
N MET A 389 9.95 -7.02 19.75
CA MET A 389 9.99 -6.41 18.43
C MET A 389 8.73 -5.59 18.16
N GLY A 390 8.92 -4.33 17.78
CA GLY A 390 7.83 -3.42 17.43
C GLY A 390 8.27 -1.96 17.34
N ARG A 391 7.37 -1.10 16.86
CA ARG A 391 7.60 0.35 16.81
C ARG A 391 7.81 0.91 18.22
N LEU A 392 8.84 1.74 18.42
CA LEU A 392 9.13 2.38 19.72
C LEU A 392 8.14 3.52 19.96
N SER A 393 6.94 3.16 20.41
CA SER A 393 5.82 4.09 20.60
C SER A 393 5.00 3.76 21.85
N PRO A 394 4.18 4.71 22.35
CA PRO A 394 3.49 4.55 23.63
C PRO A 394 2.62 3.28 23.72
N GLU A 395 1.94 2.90 22.65
CA GLU A 395 1.05 1.72 22.64
C GLU A 395 1.79 0.37 22.79
N LYS A 396 3.09 0.33 22.49
CA LYS A 396 3.93 -0.87 22.67
C LYS A 396 4.54 -0.96 24.08
N ASN A 397 4.53 0.14 24.83
CA ASN A 397 4.90 0.20 26.24
C ASN A 397 6.29 -0.40 26.55
N HIS A 398 7.29 -0.10 25.70
CA HIS A 398 8.67 -0.55 25.90
C HIS A 398 9.24 -0.05 27.22
N GLN A 399 8.86 1.15 27.67
CA GLN A 399 9.26 1.68 28.98
C GLN A 399 8.76 0.79 30.13
N GLY A 400 7.50 0.33 30.07
CA GLY A 400 6.95 -0.63 31.04
C GLY A 400 7.68 -1.96 31.02
N LEU A 401 8.07 -2.45 29.84
CA LEU A 401 8.91 -3.65 29.70
C LEU A 401 10.29 -3.49 30.33
N ILE A 402 10.99 -2.38 30.05
CA ILE A 402 12.30 -2.09 30.63
C ILE A 402 12.21 -2.03 32.16
N LYS A 403 11.15 -1.39 32.69
CA LYS A 403 10.91 -1.34 34.13
C LYS A 403 10.64 -2.73 34.73
N ALA A 404 9.89 -3.59 34.04
CA ALA A 404 9.64 -4.97 34.47
C ALA A 404 10.94 -5.79 34.45
N PHE A 405 11.76 -5.60 33.41
CA PHE A 405 13.06 -6.24 33.29
C PHE A 405 14.02 -5.77 34.39
N HIS A 406 14.00 -4.49 34.77
CA HIS A 406 14.75 -3.98 35.92
C HIS A 406 14.34 -4.66 37.24
N GLN A 407 13.04 -4.92 37.45
CA GLN A 407 12.57 -5.68 38.62
C GLN A 407 13.08 -7.13 38.60
N LEU A 408 13.08 -7.78 37.43
CA LEU A 408 13.64 -9.11 37.25
C LEU A 408 15.14 -9.12 37.56
N GLN A 409 15.93 -8.17 37.04
CA GLN A 409 17.37 -8.08 37.24
C GLN A 409 17.78 -8.00 38.71
N LYS A 410 16.97 -7.35 39.56
CA LYS A 410 17.19 -7.31 41.02
C LYS A 410 17.12 -8.68 41.68
N LYS A 411 16.38 -9.62 41.10
CA LYS A 411 16.28 -11.00 41.57
C LYS A 411 17.24 -11.94 40.82
N ARG A 412 17.48 -11.67 39.53
CA ARG A 412 18.11 -12.57 38.55
C ARG A 412 18.93 -11.78 37.52
N ALA A 413 20.21 -11.57 37.84
CA ALA A 413 21.14 -10.79 37.01
C ALA A 413 21.64 -11.53 35.75
N ASP A 414 21.30 -12.81 35.61
CA ASP A 414 21.66 -13.75 34.54
C ASP A 414 20.71 -13.66 33.33
N SER A 415 20.28 -12.46 32.96
CA SER A 415 19.44 -12.24 31.77
C SER A 415 19.79 -10.95 31.02
N GLN A 416 19.40 -10.88 29.75
CA GLN A 416 19.52 -9.72 28.86
C GLN A 416 18.19 -9.46 28.13
N LEU A 417 17.97 -8.22 27.70
CA LEU A 417 16.80 -7.80 26.92
C LEU A 417 17.23 -7.11 25.62
N PHE A 418 16.76 -7.64 24.51
CA PHE A 418 16.98 -7.08 23.17
C PHE A 418 15.69 -6.44 22.64
N ILE A 419 15.78 -5.21 22.15
CA ILE A 419 14.64 -4.44 21.63
C ILE A 419 14.88 -4.15 20.15
N ILE A 420 14.06 -4.75 19.27
CA ILE A 420 14.14 -4.56 17.82
C ILE A 420 13.05 -3.59 17.37
N GLY A 421 13.44 -2.52 16.70
CA GLY A 421 12.53 -1.54 16.10
C GLY A 421 13.04 -0.11 16.17
N LEU A 422 12.29 0.81 15.56
CA LEU A 422 12.50 2.25 15.60
C LEU A 422 11.21 2.96 16.00
N GLY A 423 11.30 4.19 16.49
CA GLY A 423 10.13 5.00 16.77
C GLY A 423 10.45 6.28 17.55
N GLU A 424 9.41 7.07 17.80
CA GLU A 424 9.52 8.39 18.43
C GLU A 424 10.08 8.35 19.87
N LEU A 425 9.98 7.20 20.55
CA LEU A 425 10.45 7.03 21.93
C LEU A 425 11.90 6.56 22.03
N GLU A 426 12.64 6.41 20.93
CA GLU A 426 13.97 5.81 20.96
C GLU A 426 14.94 6.51 21.93
N GLU A 427 15.07 7.83 21.83
CA GLU A 427 16.00 8.60 22.67
C GLU A 427 15.55 8.63 24.14
N GLU A 428 14.24 8.71 24.39
CA GLU A 428 13.68 8.62 25.75
C GLU A 428 13.98 7.26 26.37
N LEU A 429 13.82 6.17 25.62
CA LEU A 429 14.11 4.82 26.10
C LEU A 429 15.59 4.60 26.36
N LYS A 430 16.49 5.15 25.52
CA LYS A 430 17.94 5.12 25.76
C LYS A 430 18.30 5.82 27.07
N GLN A 431 17.77 7.01 27.31
CA GLN A 431 18.00 7.74 28.57
C GLN A 431 17.44 6.95 29.76
N TYR A 432 16.24 6.37 29.61
CA TYR A 432 15.62 5.57 30.67
C TYR A 432 16.42 4.31 31.03
N ILE A 433 17.11 3.69 30.07
CA ILE A 433 18.02 2.57 30.31
C ILE A 433 19.24 3.03 31.13
N ILE A 434 19.80 4.20 30.83
CA ILE A 434 20.93 4.80 31.56
C ILE A 434 20.50 5.13 33.00
N ASP A 435 19.35 5.77 33.17
CA ASP A 435 18.84 6.17 34.48
C ASP A 435 18.58 4.97 35.42
N LEU A 436 18.38 3.77 34.84
CA LEU A 436 18.19 2.51 35.55
C LEU A 436 19.46 1.66 35.66
N GLU A 437 20.60 2.15 35.16
CA GLU A 437 21.90 1.45 35.14
C GLU A 437 21.83 0.09 34.42
N LEU A 438 21.14 0.03 33.28
CA LEU A 438 20.87 -1.19 32.52
C LEU A 438 21.60 -1.28 31.16
N GLU A 439 22.56 -0.40 30.88
CA GLU A 439 23.22 -0.27 29.58
C GLU A 439 23.92 -1.56 29.12
N ASN A 440 24.40 -2.37 30.07
CA ASN A 440 25.06 -3.66 29.80
C ASN A 440 24.07 -4.85 29.70
N LYS A 441 22.77 -4.59 29.81
CA LYS A 441 21.72 -5.61 29.92
C LYS A 441 20.54 -5.38 28.99
N VAL A 442 20.29 -4.14 28.56
CA VAL A 442 19.22 -3.79 27.62
C VAL A 442 19.82 -3.19 26.36
N HIS A 443 19.55 -3.81 25.21
CA HIS A 443 20.14 -3.47 23.93
C HIS A 443 19.04 -3.05 22.94
N ILE A 444 19.00 -1.78 22.55
CA ILE A 444 18.16 -1.30 21.45
C ILE A 444 18.93 -1.51 20.14
N LEU A 445 18.43 -2.39 19.29
CA LEU A 445 19.09 -2.84 18.06
C LEU A 445 18.72 -2.01 16.82
N GLY A 446 17.75 -1.10 16.96
CA GLY A 446 17.18 -0.38 15.84
C GLY A 446 16.34 -1.27 14.92
N GLN A 447 16.06 -0.79 13.71
CA GLN A 447 15.33 -1.55 12.70
C GLN A 447 16.28 -2.54 12.02
N LEU A 448 15.98 -3.82 12.15
CA LEU A 448 16.66 -4.87 11.40
C LEU A 448 15.94 -5.14 10.07
N GLU A 449 16.71 -5.42 9.01
CA GLU A 449 16.15 -5.87 7.73
C GLU A 449 15.53 -7.27 7.85
N ASN A 450 16.25 -8.16 8.53
CA ASN A 450 15.80 -9.51 8.88
C ASN A 450 15.92 -9.75 10.40
N PRO A 451 14.80 -9.71 11.15
CA PRO A 451 14.83 -9.92 12.61
C PRO A 451 14.84 -11.40 13.01
N PHE A 452 14.54 -12.34 12.09
CA PHE A 452 14.29 -13.74 12.44
C PHE A 452 15.50 -14.50 13.01
N PRO A 453 16.74 -14.26 12.57
CA PRO A 453 17.92 -14.87 13.20
C PRO A 453 18.02 -14.54 14.70
N VAL A 454 17.84 -13.26 15.05
CA VAL A 454 17.87 -12.78 16.44
C VAL A 454 16.71 -13.36 17.23
N LEU A 455 15.49 -13.24 16.70
CA LEU A 455 14.29 -13.79 17.35
C LEU A 455 14.45 -15.29 17.64
N LYS A 456 15.01 -16.07 16.71
CA LYS A 456 15.21 -17.50 16.89
C LYS A 456 16.26 -17.82 17.95
N ALA A 457 17.35 -17.06 17.98
CA ALA A 457 18.47 -17.29 18.87
C ALA A 457 18.19 -16.87 20.32
N CYS A 458 17.27 -15.93 20.56
CA CYS A 458 16.79 -15.61 21.90
C CYS A 458 15.93 -16.74 22.51
N ASP A 459 15.87 -16.77 23.83
CA ASP A 459 15.19 -17.81 24.61
C ASP A 459 13.68 -17.59 24.70
N ALA A 460 13.25 -16.34 24.87
CA ALA A 460 11.84 -15.96 24.98
C ALA A 460 11.54 -14.60 24.35
N PHE A 461 10.36 -14.51 23.74
CA PHE A 461 9.79 -13.26 23.24
C PHE A 461 8.87 -12.64 24.29
N VAL A 462 8.93 -11.31 24.45
CA VAL A 462 8.06 -10.56 25.37
C VAL A 462 7.28 -9.47 24.63
N LEU A 463 5.94 -9.50 24.74
CA LEU A 463 5.05 -8.45 24.24
C LEU A 463 4.45 -7.65 25.40
N SER A 464 4.78 -6.35 25.47
CA SER A 464 4.34 -5.44 26.54
C SER A 464 3.16 -4.54 26.15
N SER A 465 2.63 -4.68 24.94
CA SER A 465 1.66 -3.75 24.35
C SER A 465 0.41 -3.51 25.20
N ILE A 466 -0.12 -2.30 25.12
CA ILE A 466 -1.35 -1.88 25.78
C ILE A 466 -2.57 -2.11 24.87
N HIS A 467 -2.40 -1.97 23.56
CA HIS A 467 -3.46 -2.17 22.58
C HIS A 467 -2.91 -2.60 21.21
N GLU A 468 -3.49 -3.65 20.62
CA GLU A 468 -3.22 -4.15 19.27
C GLU A 468 -4.45 -4.88 18.70
N GLY A 469 -4.68 -4.81 17.38
CA GLY A 469 -5.68 -5.64 16.70
C GLY A 469 -5.29 -7.11 16.61
N GLN A 470 -4.30 -7.45 15.77
CA GLN A 470 -3.68 -8.77 15.75
C GLN A 470 -2.15 -8.63 15.62
N PRO A 471 -1.37 -8.90 16.67
CA PRO A 471 0.09 -8.71 16.64
C PRO A 471 0.76 -9.74 15.72
N MET A 472 1.16 -9.31 14.53
CA MET A 472 1.88 -10.16 13.56
C MET A 472 3.14 -10.80 14.14
N VAL A 473 3.85 -10.07 15.01
CA VAL A 473 5.05 -10.56 15.68
C VAL A 473 4.79 -11.81 16.54
N LEU A 474 3.61 -11.95 17.15
CA LEU A 474 3.29 -13.17 17.89
C LEU A 474 3.16 -14.36 16.95
N LEU A 475 2.53 -14.19 15.80
CA LEU A 475 2.44 -15.25 14.78
C LEU A 475 3.83 -15.65 14.26
N GLU A 476 4.71 -14.68 14.04
CA GLU A 476 6.10 -14.90 13.64
C GLU A 476 6.87 -15.70 14.71
N CYS A 477 6.73 -15.33 15.99
CA CYS A 477 7.33 -16.03 17.12
C CYS A 477 6.79 -17.46 17.28
N LEU A 478 5.49 -17.68 17.04
CA LEU A 478 4.88 -19.00 17.06
C LEU A 478 5.42 -19.91 15.95
N VAL A 479 5.70 -19.38 14.76
CA VAL A 479 6.37 -20.13 13.67
C VAL A 479 7.79 -20.53 14.07
N LEU A 480 8.49 -19.68 14.82
CA LEU A 480 9.84 -19.94 15.34
C LEU A 480 9.87 -20.77 16.63
N GLU A 481 8.71 -21.27 17.07
CA GLU A 481 8.55 -22.07 18.31
C GLU A 481 9.15 -21.35 19.54
N LYS A 482 8.99 -20.03 19.60
CA LYS A 482 9.46 -19.23 20.74
C LYS A 482 8.54 -19.33 21.93
N LYS A 483 9.13 -19.38 23.12
CA LYS A 483 8.40 -19.13 24.38
C LYS A 483 7.94 -17.68 24.35
N ILE A 484 6.66 -17.44 24.61
CA ILE A 484 6.07 -16.10 24.54
C ILE A 484 5.54 -15.72 25.92
N VAL A 485 5.91 -14.53 26.39
CA VAL A 485 5.24 -13.82 27.50
C VAL A 485 4.54 -12.61 26.90
N SER A 486 3.25 -12.43 27.16
CA SER A 486 2.50 -11.31 26.60
C SER A 486 1.51 -10.74 27.60
N THR A 487 1.36 -9.42 27.62
CA THR A 487 0.23 -8.76 28.28
C THR A 487 -1.10 -9.30 27.73
N ASN A 488 -2.10 -9.42 28.60
CA ASN A 488 -3.43 -9.92 28.27
C ASN A 488 -4.31 -8.81 27.69
N ILE A 489 -4.18 -8.58 26.39
CA ILE A 489 -4.99 -7.63 25.61
C ILE A 489 -5.79 -8.39 24.53
N PRO A 490 -6.87 -7.83 23.97
CA PRO A 490 -7.71 -8.54 22.98
C PRO A 490 -6.91 -9.23 21.85
N GLY A 491 -5.95 -8.52 21.24
CA GLY A 491 -5.14 -9.06 20.16
C GLY A 491 -4.28 -10.26 20.55
N SER A 492 -3.54 -10.17 21.67
CA SER A 492 -2.70 -11.27 22.15
C SER A 492 -3.52 -12.42 22.72
N TYR A 493 -4.61 -12.14 23.44
CA TYR A 493 -5.54 -13.15 23.97
C TYR A 493 -6.10 -14.01 22.84
N SER A 494 -6.56 -13.38 21.75
CA SER A 494 -7.15 -14.09 20.60
C SER A 494 -6.22 -15.17 20.01
N LEU A 495 -4.90 -14.93 20.06
CA LEU A 495 -3.86 -15.84 19.58
C LEU A 495 -3.42 -16.84 20.65
N LEU A 496 -3.15 -16.38 21.87
CA LEU A 496 -2.42 -17.18 22.88
C LEU A 496 -3.32 -17.95 23.85
N LYS A 497 -4.62 -17.65 23.93
CA LYS A 497 -5.56 -18.25 24.91
C LYS A 497 -5.59 -19.78 24.98
N ASN A 498 -5.15 -20.45 23.91
CA ASN A 498 -5.14 -21.91 23.84
C ASN A 498 -3.89 -22.55 24.47
N GLY A 499 -3.01 -21.75 25.09
CA GLY A 499 -1.77 -22.20 25.73
C GLY A 499 -0.54 -22.12 24.81
N TYR A 500 -0.59 -21.30 23.75
CA TYR A 500 0.56 -21.10 22.85
C TYR A 500 1.58 -20.08 23.40
N GLY A 501 1.24 -19.41 24.50
CA GLY A 501 2.09 -18.45 25.19
C GLY A 501 1.54 -18.18 26.59
N LEU A 502 2.34 -17.52 27.42
CA LEU A 502 1.99 -17.12 28.78
C LEU A 502 1.37 -15.71 28.74
N LEU A 503 0.06 -15.64 28.97
CA LEU A 503 -0.64 -14.38 29.16
C LEU A 503 -0.49 -13.91 30.60
N VAL A 504 -0.10 -12.65 30.78
CA VAL A 504 0.08 -12.01 32.09
C VAL A 504 -0.74 -10.73 32.19
N ASP A 505 -0.92 -10.24 33.42
CA ASP A 505 -1.54 -8.95 33.66
C ASP A 505 -0.75 -7.83 32.96
N SER A 506 -1.48 -6.83 32.45
CA SER A 506 -0.92 -5.69 31.73
C SER A 506 -0.25 -4.67 32.67
N THR A 507 0.56 -5.15 33.61
CA THR A 507 1.29 -4.39 34.63
C THR A 507 2.78 -4.71 34.56
N VAL A 508 3.59 -3.85 35.19
CA VAL A 508 5.04 -4.06 35.30
C VAL A 508 5.33 -5.34 36.08
N GLU A 509 4.60 -5.56 37.16
CA GLU A 509 4.73 -6.72 38.03
C GLU A 509 4.35 -8.01 37.30
N GLY A 510 3.23 -8.01 36.57
CA GLY A 510 2.79 -9.18 35.79
C GLY A 510 3.78 -9.58 34.70
N LEU A 511 4.36 -8.60 34.00
CA LEU A 511 5.45 -8.83 33.05
C LEU A 511 6.70 -9.41 33.73
N ALA A 512 7.13 -8.83 34.86
CA ALA A 512 8.30 -9.28 35.58
C ALA A 512 8.15 -10.72 36.08
N GLU A 513 7.01 -11.06 36.68
CA GLU A 513 6.69 -12.41 37.14
C GLU A 513 6.60 -13.41 35.98
N GLY A 514 6.00 -13.00 34.85
CA GLY A 514 5.94 -13.82 33.64
C GLY A 514 7.31 -14.16 33.07
N MET A 515 8.18 -13.15 32.96
CA MET A 515 9.57 -13.33 32.53
C MET A 515 10.34 -14.23 33.49
N GLU A 516 10.25 -13.98 34.81
CA GLU A 516 10.87 -14.80 35.85
C GLU A 516 10.44 -16.26 35.76
N LYS A 517 9.13 -16.51 35.57
CA LYS A 517 8.56 -17.85 35.46
C LYS A 517 9.09 -18.62 34.25
N VAL A 518 9.18 -17.98 33.09
CA VAL A 518 9.73 -18.59 31.86
C VAL A 518 11.23 -18.86 31.99
N MET A 519 11.97 -17.92 32.59
CA MET A 519 13.39 -18.08 32.90
C MET A 519 13.66 -19.24 33.86
N LEU A 520 12.75 -19.49 34.82
CA LEU A 520 12.79 -20.61 35.75
C LEU A 520 12.38 -21.97 35.15
N GLY A 521 12.17 -22.03 33.84
CA GLY A 521 11.93 -23.29 33.13
C GLY A 521 10.45 -23.65 32.94
N TYR A 522 9.52 -22.72 33.16
CA TYR A 522 8.14 -22.93 32.71
C TYR A 522 8.11 -23.20 31.20
N ASN A 523 7.53 -24.34 30.84
CA ASN A 523 7.53 -24.84 29.46
C ASN A 523 6.21 -25.52 29.06
N ASP A 524 5.12 -25.21 29.76
CA ASP A 524 3.78 -25.71 29.42
C ASP A 524 3.18 -24.89 28.27
N PHE A 525 3.84 -24.96 27.11
CA PHE A 525 3.41 -24.34 25.87
C PHE A 525 2.93 -25.41 24.90
N LYS A 526 1.72 -25.23 24.37
CA LYS A 526 1.24 -26.07 23.27
C LYS A 526 1.94 -25.69 21.97
N GLN A 527 2.14 -26.67 21.10
CA GLN A 527 2.65 -26.43 19.76
C GLN A 527 1.58 -25.75 18.89
N PHE A 528 1.97 -24.72 18.16
CA PHE A 528 1.11 -24.01 17.22
C PHE A 528 1.24 -24.60 15.81
N ASP A 529 0.16 -25.16 15.26
CA ASP A 529 0.13 -25.59 13.86
C ASP A 529 -0.10 -24.39 12.93
N TYR A 530 1.00 -23.69 12.61
CA TYR A 530 0.99 -22.55 11.70
C TYR A 530 0.51 -22.93 10.28
N LYS A 531 0.66 -24.21 9.86
CA LYS A 531 0.18 -24.67 8.54
C LYS A 531 -1.34 -24.78 8.54
N ALA A 532 -1.93 -25.36 9.58
CA ALA A 532 -3.38 -25.42 9.76
C ALA A 532 -3.99 -24.02 9.87
N TYR A 533 -3.38 -23.15 10.69
CA TYR A 533 -3.78 -21.76 10.81
C TYR A 533 -3.80 -21.06 9.44
N ASN A 534 -2.72 -21.18 8.66
CA ASN A 534 -2.61 -20.53 7.36
C ASN A 534 -3.59 -21.12 6.33
N ARG A 535 -3.89 -22.44 6.37
CA ARG A 535 -4.94 -23.05 5.53
C ARG A 535 -6.32 -22.45 5.84
N THR A 536 -6.67 -22.33 7.12
CA THR A 536 -7.94 -21.72 7.54
C THR A 536 -8.02 -20.25 7.11
N ALA A 537 -6.98 -19.46 7.35
CA ALA A 537 -6.93 -18.06 6.94
C ALA A 537 -7.07 -17.88 5.42
N ARG A 538 -6.43 -18.74 4.61
CA ARG A 538 -6.59 -18.74 3.15
C ARG A 538 -8.01 -19.08 2.73
N GLN A 539 -8.64 -20.08 3.36
CA GLN A 539 -10.04 -20.43 3.04
C GLN A 539 -10.98 -19.27 3.32
N MET A 540 -10.85 -18.62 4.49
CA MET A 540 -11.65 -17.43 4.84
C MET A 540 -11.48 -16.30 3.82
N LEU A 541 -10.25 -16.09 3.33
CA LEU A 541 -9.98 -15.10 2.29
C LEU A 541 -10.64 -15.48 0.97
N GLU A 542 -10.49 -16.72 0.50
CA GLU A 542 -11.12 -17.18 -0.74
C GLU A 542 -12.64 -17.10 -0.65
N ASP A 543 -13.26 -17.48 0.47
CA ASP A 543 -14.70 -17.36 0.69
C ASP A 543 -15.15 -15.90 0.53
N VAL A 544 -14.40 -14.95 1.10
CA VAL A 544 -14.70 -13.53 0.99
C VAL A 544 -14.43 -12.99 -0.41
N LEU A 545 -13.41 -13.47 -1.14
CA LEU A 545 -13.12 -13.02 -2.51
C LEU A 545 -14.11 -13.61 -3.53
N GLU A 546 -14.58 -14.83 -3.35
CA GLU A 546 -15.43 -15.55 -4.31
C GLU A 546 -16.94 -15.39 -4.07
N LYS A 547 -17.38 -15.01 -2.86
CA LYS A 547 -18.81 -14.77 -2.57
C LYS A 547 -19.43 -13.75 -3.54
N GLU A 548 -20.49 -14.13 -4.23
CA GLU A 548 -21.22 -13.26 -5.17
C GLU A 548 -21.97 -12.12 -4.48
#